data_AF-A0A0L8FWS6-F1
#
_entry.id   AF-A0A0L8FWS6-F1
#
_cell.length_a   1.000
_cell.length_b   1.000
_cell.length_c   1.000
_cell.angle_alpha   90.00
_cell.angle_beta   90.00
_cell.angle_gamma   90.00
#
_symmetry.space_group_name_H-M   'P 1'
#
loop_
_entity.id
_entity.type
_entity.pdbx_description
1 polymer ?
#
loop_
_entity_poly.entity_id
_entity_poly.type
_entity_poly.pdbx_seq_one_letter_code
_entity_poly.pdbx_strand_id
1 'polypeptide(L)'
;LFIHNEAKVDDGIIIEISEHLNKLKESFEFYFHEEMNTMQQKRWITNPFQSDLTTGISTKADEELIDLSEDCSLKMIFNTRKLVQFWAFLQTPYPIISTEALKVLLPFASSYNAEAGFSAMVGIKSKFRNKL
;
A
#
# COMPACT_ATOMS: atom_id res chain seq x y z
N LEU A 1 -14.32 4.17 -48.27
CA LEU A 1 -15.40 3.57 -47.45
C LEU A 1 -14.76 2.83 -46.29
N PHE A 2 -14.56 3.51 -45.16
CA PHE A 2 -14.24 2.86 -43.90
C PHE A 2 -15.39 3.22 -42.96
N ILE A 3 -16.34 2.29 -42.79
CA ILE A 3 -17.38 2.42 -41.77
C ILE A 3 -16.69 2.09 -40.45
N HIS A 4 -16.39 3.12 -39.65
CA HIS A 4 -16.09 2.91 -38.24
C HIS A 4 -17.36 2.39 -37.60
N ASN A 5 -17.38 1.09 -37.29
CA ASN A 5 -18.46 0.47 -36.56
C ASN A 5 -18.22 0.80 -35.07
N GLU A 6 -18.60 2.01 -34.64
CA GLU A 6 -18.67 2.33 -33.22
C GLU A 6 -19.88 1.59 -32.63
N ALA A 7 -19.63 0.34 -32.21
CA ALA A 7 -20.60 -0.42 -31.44
C ALA A 7 -20.87 0.34 -30.14
N LYS A 8 -21.99 1.05 -30.09
CA LYS A 8 -22.47 1.72 -28.88
C LYS A 8 -22.89 0.63 -27.89
N VAL A 9 -22.20 0.57 -26.76
CA VAL A 9 -22.53 -0.36 -25.67
C VAL A 9 -23.96 -0.06 -25.22
N ASP A 10 -24.77 -1.11 -25.09
CA ASP A 10 -26.15 -1.01 -24.66
C ASP A 10 -26.25 -0.38 -23.26
N ASP A 11 -27.13 0.60 -23.10
CA ASP A 11 -27.29 1.34 -21.85
C ASP A 11 -27.73 0.41 -20.70
N GLY A 12 -28.44 -0.69 -21.01
CA GLY A 12 -28.81 -1.72 -20.03
C GLY A 12 -27.60 -2.46 -19.46
N ILE A 13 -26.62 -2.79 -20.30
CA ILE A 13 -25.36 -3.40 -19.85
C ILE A 13 -24.57 -2.45 -18.94
N ILE A 14 -24.57 -1.15 -19.25
CA ILE A 14 -23.89 -0.13 -18.42
C ILE A 14 -24.55 -0.05 -17.04
N ILE A 15 -25.88 -0.11 -16.98
CA ILE A 15 -26.64 -0.11 -15.72
C ILE A 15 -26.30 -1.36 -14.91
N GLU A 16 -26.34 -2.55 -15.51
CA GLU A 16 -26.02 -3.80 -14.81
C GLU A 16 -24.60 -3.81 -14.23
N ILE A 17 -23.61 -3.34 -15.01
CA ILE A 17 -22.22 -3.20 -14.53
C ILE A 17 -22.16 -2.22 -13.36
N SER A 18 -22.84 -1.09 -13.47
CA SER A 18 -22.84 -0.05 -12.42
C SER A 18 -23.46 -0.56 -11.12
N GLU A 19 -24.60 -1.26 -11.21
CA GLU A 19 -25.25 -1.89 -10.05
C GLU A 19 -24.35 -2.97 -9.42
N HIS A 20 -23.69 -3.78 -10.24
CA HIS A 20 -22.76 -4.79 -9.74
C HIS A 20 -21.57 -4.15 -9.02
N LEU A 21 -20.98 -3.09 -9.57
CA LEU A 21 -19.88 -2.36 -8.95
C LEU A 21 -20.29 -1.70 -7.63
N ASN A 22 -21.52 -1.18 -7.54
CA ASN A 22 -22.04 -0.64 -6.28
C ASN A 22 -22.21 -1.73 -5.22
N LYS A 23 -22.80 -2.88 -5.56
CA LYS A 23 -22.92 -4.02 -4.63
C LYS A 23 -21.56 -4.54 -4.19
N LEU A 24 -20.59 -4.56 -5.12
CA LEU A 24 -19.22 -4.93 -4.81
C LEU A 24 -18.60 -3.95 -3.82
N LYS A 25 -18.74 -2.64 -4.08
CA LYS A 25 -18.26 -1.59 -3.16
C LYS A 25 -18.87 -1.73 -1.76
N GLU A 26 -20.19 -1.91 -1.66
CA GLU A 26 -20.88 -2.12 -0.38
C GLU A 26 -20.36 -3.36 0.35
N SER A 27 -20.09 -4.44 -0.39
CA SER A 27 -19.49 -5.65 0.17
C SER A 27 -18.08 -5.38 0.69
N PHE A 28 -17.25 -4.64 -0.04
CA PHE A 28 -15.92 -4.24 0.43
C PHE A 28 -16.00 -3.39 1.70
N GLU A 29 -16.88 -2.40 1.73
CA GLU A 29 -17.09 -1.54 2.90
C GLU A 29 -17.59 -2.32 4.11
N PHE A 30 -18.40 -3.36 3.91
CA PHE A 30 -18.90 -4.22 4.99
C PHE A 30 -17.82 -5.18 5.51
N TYR A 31 -17.16 -5.93 4.62
CA TYR A 31 -16.21 -6.97 5.01
C TYR A 31 -14.86 -6.42 5.45
N PHE A 32 -14.43 -5.27 4.92
CA PHE A 32 -13.13 -4.67 5.21
C PHE A 32 -13.25 -3.31 5.91
N HIS A 33 -14.34 -3.09 6.65
CA HIS A 33 -14.63 -1.80 7.28
C HIS A 33 -13.47 -1.29 8.16
N GLU A 34 -12.94 -2.16 9.02
CA GLU A 34 -11.86 -1.82 9.94
C GLU A 34 -10.55 -1.55 9.20
N GLU A 35 -10.24 -2.34 8.18
CA GLU A 35 -9.06 -2.16 7.33
C GLU A 35 -9.15 -0.87 6.54
N MET A 36 -10.31 -0.55 5.96
CA MET A 36 -10.53 0.70 5.22
C MET A 36 -10.38 1.92 6.12
N ASN A 37 -10.95 1.89 7.33
CA ASN A 37 -10.77 2.96 8.32
C ASN A 37 -9.30 3.11 8.71
N THR A 38 -8.61 1.99 8.96
CA THR A 38 -7.18 1.98 9.29
C THR A 38 -6.32 2.54 8.16
N MET A 39 -6.64 2.22 6.91
CA MET A 39 -5.93 2.74 5.73
C MET A 39 -6.19 4.23 5.53
N GLN A 40 -7.40 4.70 5.86
CA GLN A 40 -7.75 6.12 5.77
C GLN A 40 -6.92 6.99 6.73
N GLN A 41 -6.63 6.48 7.93
CA GLN A 41 -5.71 7.13 8.88
C GLN A 41 -4.25 7.12 8.41
N LYS A 42 -3.90 6.22 7.49
CA LYS A 42 -2.55 6.02 6.96
C LYS A 42 -2.35 6.63 5.57
N ARG A 43 -3.25 7.50 5.11
CA ARG A 43 -3.16 8.15 3.77
C ARG A 43 -1.85 8.90 3.56
N TRP A 44 -1.28 9.45 4.61
CA TRP A 44 0.02 10.12 4.55
C TRP A 44 1.15 9.18 4.11
N ILE A 45 1.03 7.86 4.33
CA ILE A 45 2.01 6.86 3.90
C ILE A 45 1.98 6.68 2.38
N THR A 46 0.80 6.77 1.74
CA THR A 46 0.68 6.60 0.29
C THR A 46 1.01 7.87 -0.48
N ASN A 47 0.66 9.03 0.09
CA ASN A 47 1.03 10.33 -0.45
C ASN A 47 1.17 11.36 0.68
N PRO A 48 2.38 11.67 1.13
CA PRO A 48 2.59 12.62 2.22
C PRO A 48 2.49 14.09 1.80
N PHE A 49 2.31 14.37 0.50
CA PHE A 49 2.18 15.74 -0.04
C PHE A 49 0.72 16.15 -0.27
N GLN A 50 -0.26 15.41 0.29
CA GLN A 50 -1.66 15.86 0.32
C GLN A 50 -1.86 16.89 1.44
N SER A 51 -2.85 17.77 1.27
CA SER A 51 -3.26 18.67 2.34
C SER A 51 -3.96 17.92 3.46
N ASP A 52 -4.00 18.53 4.66
CA ASP A 52 -4.83 18.12 5.79
C ASP A 52 -4.56 16.69 6.28
N LEU A 53 -3.28 16.29 6.27
CA LEU A 53 -2.84 15.00 6.79
C LEU A 53 -2.43 15.13 8.26
N THR A 54 -2.78 14.10 9.05
CA THR A 54 -2.23 13.85 10.37
C THR A 54 -1.73 12.41 10.42
N THR A 55 -0.65 12.20 11.15
CA THR A 55 -0.07 10.88 11.38
C THR A 55 -0.89 10.05 12.37
N GLY A 56 -1.58 10.71 13.33
CA GLY A 56 -2.21 10.06 14.47
C GLY A 56 -1.23 9.37 15.43
N ILE A 57 0.07 9.62 15.30
CA ILE A 57 1.13 8.95 16.07
C ILE A 57 1.57 9.82 17.25
N SER A 58 2.02 11.05 16.98
CA SER A 58 2.46 12.02 17.98
C SER A 58 2.57 13.41 17.37
N THR A 59 2.59 14.46 18.20
CA THR A 59 2.78 15.84 17.71
C THR A 59 4.08 16.00 16.92
N LYS A 60 5.16 15.34 17.36
CA LYS A 60 6.44 15.38 16.67
C LYS A 60 6.41 14.67 15.30
N ALA A 61 5.60 13.62 15.17
CA ALA A 61 5.40 12.95 13.88
C ALA A 61 4.60 13.84 12.92
N ASP A 62 3.61 14.58 13.43
CA ASP A 62 2.87 15.56 12.65
C ASP A 62 3.78 16.73 12.20
N GLU A 63 4.67 17.21 13.06
CA GLU A 63 5.71 18.20 12.69
C GLU A 63 6.62 17.68 11.56
N GLU A 64 7.17 16.47 11.68
CA GLU A 64 7.97 15.84 10.62
C GLU A 64 7.20 15.73 9.30
N LEU A 65 5.90 15.38 9.37
CA LEU A 65 5.06 15.24 8.18
C LEU A 65 4.79 16.60 7.52
N ILE A 66 4.53 17.65 8.30
CA ILE A 66 4.33 19.02 7.81
C ILE A 66 5.59 19.49 7.08
N ASP A 67 6.76 19.42 7.74
CA ASP A 67 8.04 19.82 7.15
C ASP A 67 8.34 19.08 5.85
N LEU A 68 8.08 17.76 5.81
CA LEU A 68 8.26 16.96 4.61
C LEU A 68 7.28 17.36 3.51
N SER A 69 6.02 17.64 3.84
CA SER A 69 4.98 17.95 2.86
C SER A 69 5.21 19.28 2.13
N GLU A 70 5.93 20.21 2.76
CA GLU A 70 6.29 21.51 2.22
C GLU A 70 7.57 21.48 1.35
N ASP A 71 8.36 20.40 1.43
CA ASP A 71 9.60 20.26 0.66
C ASP A 71 9.34 19.84 -0.79
N CYS A 72 9.45 20.81 -1.70
CA CYS A 72 9.29 20.59 -3.14
C CYS A 72 10.35 19.65 -3.73
N SER A 73 11.57 19.61 -3.20
CA SER A 73 12.63 18.71 -3.67
C SER A 73 12.30 17.27 -3.30
N LEU A 74 11.81 17.04 -2.08
CA LEU A 74 11.33 15.72 -1.66
C LEU A 74 10.10 15.29 -2.48
N LYS A 75 9.22 16.22 -2.86
CA LYS A 75 8.10 15.92 -3.77
C LYS A 75 8.57 15.44 -5.14
N MET A 76 9.63 16.05 -5.69
CA MET A 76 10.24 15.57 -6.94
C MET A 76 10.86 14.17 -6.76
N ILE A 77 11.53 13.91 -5.64
CA ILE A 77 12.10 12.60 -5.33
C ILE A 77 11.00 11.53 -5.18
N PHE A 78 9.89 11.87 -4.52
CA PHE A 78 8.72 11.00 -4.39
C PHE A 78 8.19 10.55 -5.75
N ASN A 79 8.03 11.49 -6.69
CA ASN A 79 7.51 11.20 -8.03
C ASN A 79 8.46 10.34 -8.90
N THR A 80 9.73 10.19 -8.50
CA THR A 80 10.74 9.43 -9.25
C THR A 80 11.12 8.10 -8.60
N ARG A 81 10.69 7.85 -7.36
CA ARG A 81 11.04 6.64 -6.60
C ARG A 81 9.83 5.77 -6.32
N LYS A 82 10.08 4.48 -6.09
CA LYS A 82 9.05 3.60 -5.51
C LYS A 82 8.78 4.01 -4.07
N LEU A 83 7.54 3.85 -3.62
CA LEU A 83 7.07 4.28 -2.31
C LEU A 83 7.97 3.80 -1.16
N VAL A 84 8.30 2.50 -1.12
CA VAL A 84 9.21 1.92 -0.11
C VAL A 84 10.58 2.56 -0.12
N GLN A 85 11.15 2.82 -1.31
CA GLN A 85 12.48 3.42 -1.46
C GLN A 85 12.48 4.90 -1.04
N PHE A 86 11.37 5.60 -1.26
CA PHE A 86 11.17 6.96 -0.78
C PHE A 86 11.19 6.99 0.76
N TRP A 87 10.37 6.17 1.42
CA TRP A 87 10.35 6.11 2.89
C TRP A 87 11.69 5.63 3.48
N ALA A 88 12.36 4.68 2.84
CA ALA A 88 13.70 4.24 3.26
C ALA A 88 14.75 5.36 3.17
N PHE A 89 14.66 6.21 2.15
CA PHE A 89 15.56 7.36 1.98
C PHE A 89 15.39 8.41 3.09
N LEU A 90 14.21 8.50 3.69
CA LEU A 90 13.87 9.49 4.71
C LEU A 90 14.17 9.07 6.14
N GLN A 91 14.76 7.89 6.36
CA GLN A 91 15.06 7.37 7.70
C GLN A 91 15.94 8.28 8.55
N THR A 92 16.87 9.02 7.92
CA THR A 92 17.73 9.96 8.63
C THR A 92 17.06 11.32 8.87
N PRO A 93 16.49 12.00 7.85
CA PRO A 93 15.88 13.32 8.07
C PRO A 93 14.55 13.29 8.82
N TYR A 94 13.73 12.24 8.66
CA TYR A 94 12.39 12.13 9.27
C TYR A 94 12.19 10.73 9.89
N PRO A 95 12.95 10.41 10.96
CA PRO A 95 13.04 9.05 11.48
C PRO A 95 11.72 8.48 12.00
N ILE A 96 10.81 9.32 12.52
CA ILE A 96 9.57 8.85 13.13
C ILE A 96 8.60 8.40 12.04
N ILE A 97 8.27 9.29 11.11
CA ILE A 97 7.29 9.00 10.06
C ILE A 97 7.80 7.95 9.07
N SER A 98 9.10 7.96 8.75
CA SER A 98 9.68 6.96 7.84
C SER A 98 9.67 5.56 8.45
N THR A 99 9.95 5.43 9.75
CA THR A 99 9.92 4.13 10.45
C THR A 99 8.51 3.56 10.47
N GLU A 100 7.51 4.37 10.81
CA GLU A 100 6.11 3.93 10.85
C GLU A 100 5.57 3.61 9.45
N ALA A 101 5.92 4.40 8.44
CA ALA A 101 5.59 4.10 7.05
C ALA A 101 6.16 2.74 6.61
N LEU A 102 7.44 2.46 6.93
CA LEU A 102 8.09 1.22 6.55
C LEU A 102 7.52 -0.01 7.27
N LYS A 103 7.09 0.11 8.54
CA LYS A 103 6.39 -0.99 9.23
C LYS A 103 5.11 -1.40 8.50
N VAL A 104 4.38 -0.43 7.96
CA VAL A 104 3.15 -0.68 7.19
C VAL A 104 3.46 -1.23 5.80
N LEU A 105 4.49 -0.70 5.12
CA LEU A 105 4.83 -1.07 3.74
C LEU A 105 5.63 -2.36 3.61
N LEU A 106 6.34 -2.76 4.67
CA LEU A 106 7.13 -3.99 4.74
C LEU A 106 6.58 -4.89 5.85
N PRO A 107 5.30 -5.31 5.76
CA PRO A 107 4.67 -6.06 6.83
C PRO A 107 5.42 -7.38 7.09
N PHE A 108 6.03 -7.97 6.05
CA PHE A 108 6.74 -9.24 6.19
C PHE A 108 7.84 -9.44 5.13
N ALA A 109 9.05 -8.96 5.43
CA ALA A 109 10.24 -9.69 4.97
C ALA A 109 10.50 -10.93 5.85
N SER A 110 9.87 -11.05 7.03
CA SER A 110 10.13 -12.14 7.98
C SER A 110 9.23 -13.36 7.81
N SER A 111 7.91 -13.24 7.57
CA SER A 111 7.04 -14.44 7.52
C SER A 111 7.28 -15.31 6.30
N TYR A 112 7.30 -14.75 5.09
CA TYR A 112 7.61 -15.55 3.90
C TYR A 112 9.03 -16.10 3.94
N ASN A 113 10.02 -15.31 4.38
CA ASN A 113 11.40 -15.82 4.48
C ASN A 113 11.57 -16.80 5.64
N ALA A 114 10.84 -16.66 6.75
CA ALA A 114 10.81 -17.63 7.83
C ALA A 114 10.13 -18.91 7.36
N GLU A 115 8.98 -18.82 6.70
CA GLU A 115 8.26 -19.97 6.14
C GLU A 115 9.08 -20.68 5.07
N ALA A 116 9.73 -19.94 4.16
CA ALA A 116 10.67 -20.49 3.19
C ALA A 116 11.90 -21.10 3.87
N GLY A 117 12.44 -20.46 4.91
CA GLY A 117 13.56 -20.98 5.72
C GLY A 117 13.19 -22.26 6.47
N PHE A 118 12.02 -22.29 7.11
CA PHE A 118 11.45 -23.47 7.77
C PHE A 118 11.20 -24.59 6.76
N SER A 119 10.62 -24.27 5.59
CA SER A 119 10.39 -25.22 4.50
C SER A 119 11.68 -25.82 3.97
N ALA A 120 12.73 -25.00 3.79
CA ALA A 120 14.05 -25.46 3.39
C ALA A 120 14.66 -26.40 4.44
N MET A 121 14.56 -26.06 5.73
CA MET A 121 15.03 -26.90 6.83
C MET A 121 14.29 -28.25 6.89
N VAL A 122 12.97 -28.26 6.72
CA VAL A 122 12.15 -29.48 6.62
C VAL A 122 12.59 -30.32 5.41
N GLY A 123 12.85 -29.68 4.27
CA GLY A 123 13.35 -30.34 3.06
C GLY A 123 14.72 -31.01 3.27
N ILE A 124 15.66 -30.35 3.96
CA ILE A 124 16.96 -30.92 4.32
C ILE A 124 16.77 -32.13 5.26
N LYS A 125 15.98 -31.98 6.32
CA LYS A 125 15.71 -33.05 7.29
C LYS A 125 15.05 -34.29 6.65
N SER A 126 14.10 -34.09 5.75
CA SER A 126 13.42 -35.18 5.02
C SER A 126 14.39 -35.94 4.10
N LYS A 127 15.25 -35.24 3.36
CA LYS A 127 16.28 -35.86 2.49
C LYS A 127 17.33 -36.65 3.27
N PHE A 128 17.70 -36.21 4.47
CA PHE A 128 18.61 -36.97 5.34
C PHE A 128 17.96 -38.25 5.89
N ARG A 129 16.65 -38.23 6.17
CA ARG A 129 15.94 -39.40 6.70
C ARG A 129 15.65 -40.48 5.64
N ASN A 130 15.48 -40.09 4.38
CA ASN A 130 15.28 -41.02 3.25
C ASN A 130 16.60 -41.67 2.75
N LYS A 131 17.71 -41.50 3.48
CA LYS A 131 19.02 -42.13 3.22
C LYS A 131 19.44 -43.15 4.28
N LEU A 132 18.54 -43.51 5.20
CA LEU A 132 18.64 -44.66 6.10
C LEU A 132 17.79 -45.81 5.54
#